data_AF-A0A433JGF4-F1
#
_entry.id   AF-A0A433JGF4-F1
#
_cell.length_a   1.000
_cell.length_b   1.000
_cell.length_c   1.000
_cell.angle_alpha   90.00
_cell.angle_beta   90.00
_cell.angle_gamma   90.00
#
_symmetry.space_group_name_H-M   'P 1'
#
loop_
_entity.id
_entity.type
_entity.pdbx_description
1 polymer ?
#
loop_
_entity_poly.entity_id
_entity_poly.type
_entity_poly.pdbx_seq_one_letter_code
_entity_poly.pdbx_strand_id
1 'polypeptide(L)'
;MFFAKKTQASPHLLPNHSLIELEKLKNDYTEQLRKINLHISHVENNLNALSEQVNAENIKLINLENNTTAIQLKEEQRMEMLANYRQDNSADTYMQRMFLLSHSPQTSHDLEMQQIKKNILELQSQINLQKQAQYRYLQNQKDTLQKLKHLNEKLTAQDKESAQENLSMMNRHD
;
A
#
# COMPACT_ATOMS: atom_id res chain seq x y z
N MET A 1 77.84 26.19 15.56
CA MET A 1 77.39 24.90 16.13
C MET A 1 75.87 24.90 16.17
N PHE A 2 75.29 23.76 15.82
CA PHE A 2 73.89 23.54 15.47
C PHE A 2 72.90 23.59 16.64
N PHE A 3 71.64 23.88 16.28
CA PHE A 3 70.41 23.93 17.05
C PHE A 3 70.01 22.60 17.73
N ALA A 4 69.17 22.67 18.77
CA ALA A 4 67.78 22.16 18.72
C ALA A 4 67.11 22.16 20.11
N LYS A 5 66.15 23.08 20.33
CA LYS A 5 65.07 22.86 21.29
C LYS A 5 64.19 21.75 20.72
N LYS A 6 64.04 20.64 21.44
CA LYS A 6 63.03 19.62 21.16
C LYS A 6 61.66 20.20 21.52
N THR A 7 60.94 20.73 20.54
CA THR A 7 59.48 20.86 20.62
C THR A 7 58.90 19.46 20.40
N GLN A 8 58.30 18.91 21.45
CA GLN A 8 57.42 17.75 21.34
C GLN A 8 56.27 18.13 20.41
N ALA A 9 56.16 17.42 19.29
CA ALA A 9 55.01 17.49 18.42
C ALA A 9 53.78 17.02 19.21
N SER A 10 52.82 17.92 19.41
CA SER A 10 51.47 17.54 19.79
C SER A 10 50.91 16.61 18.69
N PRO A 11 50.32 15.45 19.05
CA PRO A 11 49.69 14.61 18.06
C PRO A 11 48.49 15.37 17.48
N HIS A 12 48.60 15.77 16.22
CA HIS A 12 47.46 16.18 15.41
C HIS A 12 46.43 15.04 15.45
N LEU A 13 45.37 15.23 16.24
CA LEU A 13 44.15 14.45 16.14
C LEU A 13 43.51 14.78 14.78
N LEU A 14 43.88 13.98 13.79
CA LEU A 14 43.33 13.97 12.44
C LEU A 14 41.85 13.51 12.44
N PRO A 15 41.09 13.81 11.37
CA PRO A 15 39.63 13.84 11.24
C PRO A 15 38.99 12.44 11.14
N ASN A 16 39.23 11.57 12.11
CA ASN A 16 38.67 10.21 12.10
C ASN A 16 37.18 10.17 12.49
N HIS A 17 36.66 11.17 13.19
CA HIS A 17 35.25 11.19 13.61
C HIS A 17 34.29 11.43 12.45
N SER A 18 34.61 12.32 11.51
CA SER A 18 33.72 12.64 10.38
C SER A 18 33.61 11.52 9.36
N LEU A 19 34.69 10.76 9.12
CA LEU A 19 34.66 9.59 8.25
C LEU A 19 33.74 8.49 8.79
N ILE A 20 33.81 8.21 10.09
CA ILE A 20 32.94 7.23 10.77
C ILE A 20 31.47 7.71 10.71
N GLU A 21 31.22 9.01 10.89
CA GLU A 21 29.87 9.59 10.80
C GLU A 21 29.31 9.54 9.37
N LEU A 22 30.14 9.78 8.35
CA LEU A 22 29.77 9.64 6.93
C LEU A 22 29.50 8.18 6.54
N GLU A 23 30.29 7.23 7.03
CA GLU A 23 30.03 5.79 6.81
C GLU A 23 28.72 5.36 7.46
N LYS A 24 28.46 5.83 8.69
CA LYS A 24 27.18 5.58 9.36
C LYS A 24 26.01 6.19 8.58
N LEU A 25 26.15 7.43 8.13
CA LEU A 25 25.12 8.12 7.34
C LEU A 25 24.83 7.42 6.01
N LYS A 26 25.87 6.92 5.34
CA LYS A 26 25.74 6.10 4.13
C LYS A 26 24.95 4.82 4.42
N ASN A 27 25.30 4.12 5.50
CA ASN A 27 24.59 2.90 5.91
C ASN A 27 23.11 3.18 6.22
N ASP A 28 22.83 4.28 6.94
CA ASP A 28 21.47 4.71 7.25
C ASP A 28 20.68 5.01 5.96
N TYR A 29 21.29 5.68 4.97
CA TYR A 29 20.66 5.98 3.68
C TYR A 29 20.35 4.69 2.90
N THR A 30 21.31 3.76 2.83
CA THR A 30 21.13 2.46 2.17
C THR A 30 20.03 1.63 2.82
N GLU A 31 19.99 1.57 4.15
CA GLU A 31 18.93 0.84 4.86
C GLU A 31 17.55 1.46 4.66
N GLN A 32 17.46 2.79 4.63
CA GLN A 32 16.18 3.47 4.36
C GLN A 32 15.69 3.20 2.93
N LEU A 33 16.58 3.25 1.93
CA LEU A 33 16.23 2.87 0.56
C LEU A 33 15.74 1.42 0.47
N ARG A 34 16.42 0.49 1.16
CA ARG A 34 16.01 -0.92 1.21
C ARG A 34 14.62 -1.08 1.80
N LYS A 35 14.31 -0.41 2.92
CA LYS A 35 12.99 -0.43 3.56
C LYS A 35 11.91 0.16 2.65
N ILE A 36 12.20 1.26 1.96
CA ILE A 36 11.28 1.87 0.99
C ILE A 36 10.96 0.87 -0.13
N ASN A 37 11.98 0.27 -0.74
CA ASN A 37 11.78 -0.67 -1.85
C ASN A 37 10.97 -1.91 -1.42
N LEU A 38 11.25 -2.47 -0.25
CA LEU A 38 10.46 -3.59 0.28
C LEU A 38 9.00 -3.19 0.54
N HIS A 39 8.77 -2.00 1.11
CA HIS A 39 7.42 -1.51 1.34
C HIS A 39 6.65 -1.28 0.04
N ILE A 40 7.29 -0.67 -0.98
CA ILE A 40 6.69 -0.45 -2.29
C ILE A 40 6.27 -1.79 -2.90
N SER A 41 7.18 -2.77 -2.96
CA SER A 41 6.87 -4.09 -3.52
C SER A 41 5.72 -4.79 -2.78
N HIS A 42 5.70 -4.70 -1.44
CA HIS A 42 4.61 -5.28 -0.65
C HIS A 42 3.25 -4.61 -0.94
N VAL A 43 3.23 -3.28 -1.01
CA VAL A 43 2.00 -2.53 -1.31
C VAL A 43 1.52 -2.80 -2.73
N GLU A 44 2.41 -2.84 -3.71
CA GLU A 44 2.07 -3.15 -5.11
C GLU A 44 1.44 -4.54 -5.24
N ASN A 45 2.04 -5.55 -4.61
CA ASN A 45 1.49 -6.91 -4.61
C ASN A 45 0.08 -6.96 -4.00
N ASN A 46 -0.14 -6.29 -2.87
CA ASN A 46 -1.44 -6.26 -2.23
C ASN A 46 -2.48 -5.49 -3.05
N LEU A 47 -2.10 -4.35 -3.64
CA LEU A 47 -3.00 -3.57 -4.50
C LEU A 47 -3.38 -4.35 -5.77
N ASN A 48 -2.44 -5.10 -6.35
CA ASN A 48 -2.72 -5.98 -7.48
C ASN A 48 -3.71 -7.07 -7.08
N ALA A 49 -3.51 -7.74 -5.94
CA ALA A 49 -4.43 -8.76 -5.46
C ALA A 49 -5.85 -8.22 -5.21
N LEU A 50 -5.98 -7.04 -4.60
CA LEU A 50 -7.28 -6.39 -4.41
C LEU A 50 -7.92 -5.99 -5.74
N SER A 51 -7.13 -5.50 -6.70
CA SER A 51 -7.62 -5.16 -8.04
C SER A 51 -8.13 -6.38 -8.80
N GLU A 52 -7.45 -7.52 -8.68
CA GLU A 52 -7.91 -8.80 -9.24
C GLU A 52 -9.22 -9.26 -8.61
N GLN A 53 -9.39 -9.09 -7.29
CA GLN A 53 -10.64 -9.40 -6.61
C GLN A 53 -11.80 -8.51 -7.09
N VAL A 54 -11.56 -7.20 -7.25
CA VAL A 54 -12.56 -6.28 -7.83
C VAL A 54 -12.94 -6.72 -9.24
N ASN A 55 -11.96 -7.09 -10.07
CA ASN A 55 -12.23 -7.56 -11.42
C ASN A 55 -13.05 -8.86 -11.44
N ALA A 56 -12.74 -9.81 -10.56
CA ALA A 56 -13.50 -11.05 -10.42
C ALA A 56 -14.95 -10.78 -9.99
N GLU A 57 -15.19 -9.91 -9.02
CA GLU A 57 -16.54 -9.53 -8.60
C GLU A 57 -17.30 -8.77 -9.70
N ASN A 58 -16.64 -7.90 -10.47
CA ASN A 58 -17.24 -7.24 -11.63
C ASN A 58 -17.66 -8.25 -12.71
N ILE A 59 -16.85 -9.28 -12.97
CA ILE A 59 -17.20 -10.34 -13.92
C ILE A 59 -18.45 -11.10 -13.43
N LYS A 60 -18.53 -11.41 -12.12
CA LYS A 60 -19.74 -12.03 -11.55
C LYS A 60 -20.96 -11.14 -11.71
N LEU A 61 -20.81 -9.83 -11.45
CA LEU A 61 -21.89 -8.87 -11.62
C LEU A 61 -22.38 -8.82 -13.06
N ILE A 62 -21.48 -8.69 -14.04
CA ILE A 62 -21.82 -8.68 -15.46
C ILE A 62 -22.57 -9.96 -15.86
N ASN A 63 -22.09 -11.12 -15.39
CA ASN A 63 -22.75 -12.40 -15.67
C ASN A 63 -24.17 -12.45 -15.08
N LEU A 64 -24.38 -11.93 -13.87
CA LEU A 64 -25.72 -11.84 -13.27
C LEU A 64 -26.61 -10.87 -14.03
N GLU A 65 -26.09 -9.71 -14.41
CA GLU A 65 -26.83 -8.70 -15.17
C GLU A 65 -27.27 -9.26 -16.53
N ASN A 66 -26.40 -9.99 -17.22
CA ASN A 66 -26.73 -10.67 -18.48
C ASN A 66 -27.81 -11.75 -18.32
N ASN A 67 -27.90 -12.36 -17.14
CA ASN A 67 -28.89 -13.39 -16.85
C ASN A 67 -30.26 -12.84 -16.39
N THR A 68 -30.40 -11.52 -16.23
CA THR A 68 -31.61 -10.88 -15.69
C THR A 68 -32.88 -11.28 -16.45
N THR A 69 -32.87 -11.24 -17.78
CA THR A 69 -34.04 -11.62 -18.59
C THR A 69 -34.45 -13.08 -18.39
N ALA A 70 -33.47 -13.98 -18.24
CA ALA A 70 -33.75 -15.40 -18.00
C ALA A 70 -34.33 -15.62 -16.58
N ILE A 71 -33.91 -14.84 -15.59
CA ILE A 71 -34.49 -14.86 -14.24
C ILE A 71 -35.91 -14.30 -14.25
N GLN A 72 -36.15 -13.20 -14.96
CA GLN A 72 -37.49 -12.63 -15.12
C GLN A 72 -38.46 -13.64 -15.75
N LEU A 73 -38.04 -14.34 -16.81
CA LEU A 73 -38.87 -15.37 -17.42
C LEU A 73 -39.20 -16.52 -16.44
N LYS A 74 -38.24 -16.95 -15.62
CA LYS A 74 -38.48 -17.98 -14.59
C LYS A 74 -39.44 -17.48 -13.51
N GLU A 75 -39.36 -16.21 -13.14
CA GLU A 75 -40.26 -15.58 -12.18
C GLU A 75 -41.69 -15.47 -12.75
N GLU A 76 -41.84 -15.12 -14.03
CA GLU A 76 -43.13 -15.12 -14.73
C GLU A 76 -43.76 -16.52 -14.76
N GLN A 77 -42.98 -17.53 -15.15
CA GLN A 77 -43.42 -18.93 -15.14
C GLN A 77 -43.83 -19.39 -13.73
N ARG A 78 -43.09 -18.99 -12.70
CA ARG A 78 -43.43 -19.27 -11.30
C ARG A 78 -44.78 -18.64 -10.92
N MET A 79 -45.01 -17.39 -11.32
CA MET A 79 -46.25 -16.67 -11.04
C MET A 79 -47.45 -17.27 -11.79
N GLU A 80 -47.26 -17.72 -13.03
CA GLU A 80 -48.26 -18.45 -13.80
C GLU A 80 -48.62 -19.79 -13.13
N MET A 81 -47.62 -20.58 -12.74
CA MET A 81 -47.84 -21.83 -11.99
C MET A 81 -48.59 -21.57 -10.68
N LEU A 82 -48.20 -20.55 -9.93
CA LEU A 82 -48.91 -20.14 -8.71
C LEU A 82 -50.36 -19.74 -8.95
N ALA A 83 -50.67 -19.13 -10.10
CA ALA A 83 -52.04 -18.78 -10.47
C ALA A 83 -52.86 -20.04 -10.80
N ASN A 84 -52.28 -20.98 -11.55
CA ASN A 84 -52.94 -22.24 -11.94
C ASN A 84 -53.26 -23.11 -10.71
N TYR A 85 -52.35 -23.18 -9.74
CA TYR A 85 -52.56 -23.92 -8.49
C TYR A 85 -53.60 -23.29 -7.53
N ARG A 86 -54.16 -22.11 -7.83
CA ARG A 86 -55.26 -21.54 -7.00
C ARG A 86 -56.58 -22.25 -7.19
N GLN A 87 -56.76 -22.97 -8.30
CA GLN A 87 -58.04 -23.58 -8.67
C GLN A 87 -58.16 -25.05 -8.22
N ASP A 88 -57.05 -25.67 -7.80
CA ASP A 88 -57.01 -27.05 -7.32
C ASP A 88 -56.63 -27.09 -5.83
N ASN A 89 -57.43 -27.80 -5.03
CA ASN A 89 -57.27 -27.94 -3.58
C ASN A 89 -56.68 -29.31 -3.18
N SER A 90 -56.10 -30.06 -4.12
CA SER A 90 -55.41 -31.30 -3.81
C SER A 90 -54.19 -31.09 -2.90
N ALA A 91 -53.85 -32.09 -2.09
CA ALA A 91 -52.71 -32.02 -1.18
C ALA A 91 -51.37 -31.84 -1.92
N ASP A 92 -51.23 -32.45 -3.11
CA ASP A 92 -50.04 -32.32 -3.95
C ASP A 92 -49.88 -30.88 -4.49
N THR A 93 -50.99 -30.27 -4.94
CA THR A 93 -51.02 -28.87 -5.36
C THR A 93 -50.68 -27.92 -4.21
N TYR A 94 -51.14 -28.21 -2.99
CA TYR A 94 -50.76 -27.42 -1.82
C TYR A 94 -49.24 -27.44 -1.58
N MET A 95 -48.61 -28.61 -1.63
CA MET A 95 -47.16 -28.74 -1.43
C MET A 95 -46.35 -28.01 -2.52
N GLN A 96 -46.77 -28.13 -3.78
CA GLN A 96 -46.13 -27.43 -4.91
C GLN A 96 -46.28 -25.91 -4.79
N ARG A 97 -47.46 -25.43 -4.40
CA ARG A 97 -47.70 -23.99 -4.14
C ARG A 97 -46.82 -23.46 -3.01
N MET A 98 -46.70 -24.20 -1.91
CA MET A 98 -45.83 -23.80 -0.79
C MET A 98 -44.36 -23.71 -1.21
N PHE A 99 -43.87 -24.66 -2.01
CA PHE A 99 -42.52 -24.61 -2.58
C PHE A 99 -42.32 -23.35 -3.43
N LEU A 100 -43.21 -23.08 -4.38
CA LEU A 100 -43.12 -21.90 -5.24
C LEU A 100 -43.22 -20.58 -4.46
N LEU A 101 -43.99 -20.53 -3.36
CA LEU A 101 -44.06 -19.36 -2.48
C LEU A 101 -42.80 -19.16 -1.63
N SER A 102 -42.10 -20.25 -1.28
CA SER A 102 -40.90 -20.20 -0.43
C SER A 102 -39.66 -19.68 -1.17
N HIS A 103 -39.65 -19.68 -2.50
CA HIS A 103 -38.49 -19.28 -3.29
C HIS A 103 -38.89 -18.43 -4.50
N SER A 104 -38.35 -17.21 -4.58
CA SER A 104 -38.43 -16.36 -5.78
C SER A 104 -37.06 -16.27 -6.44
N PRO A 105 -36.91 -16.75 -7.68
CA PRO A 105 -35.72 -16.54 -8.49
C PRO A 105 -35.31 -15.07 -8.57
N GLN A 106 -36.28 -14.15 -8.73
CA GLN A 106 -36.00 -12.71 -8.82
C GLN A 106 -35.42 -12.16 -7.52
N THR A 107 -36.04 -12.49 -6.37
CA THR A 107 -35.52 -12.04 -5.07
C THR A 107 -34.12 -12.57 -4.80
N SER A 108 -33.85 -13.84 -5.13
CA SER A 108 -32.51 -14.42 -4.96
C SER A 108 -31.47 -13.72 -5.82
N HIS A 109 -31.80 -13.43 -7.08
CA HIS A 109 -30.93 -12.72 -8.03
C HIS A 109 -30.64 -11.29 -7.57
N ASP A 110 -31.67 -10.55 -7.13
CA ASP A 110 -31.52 -9.19 -6.63
C ASP A 110 -30.62 -9.12 -5.38
N LEU A 111 -30.78 -10.07 -4.45
CA LEU A 111 -29.93 -10.18 -3.26
C LEU A 111 -28.47 -10.47 -3.64
N GLU A 112 -28.24 -11.38 -4.59
CA GLU A 112 -26.89 -11.71 -5.06
C GLU A 112 -26.22 -10.51 -5.73
N MET A 113 -26.94 -9.77 -6.59
CA MET A 113 -26.46 -8.53 -7.19
C MET A 113 -26.10 -7.48 -6.14
N GLN A 114 -26.95 -7.29 -5.12
CA GLN A 114 -26.68 -6.35 -4.04
C GLN A 114 -25.43 -6.74 -3.25
N GLN A 115 -25.27 -8.03 -2.93
CA GLN A 115 -24.11 -8.54 -2.22
C GLN A 115 -22.82 -8.30 -3.01
N ILE A 116 -22.81 -8.60 -4.32
CA ILE A 116 -21.63 -8.39 -5.17
C ILE A 116 -21.31 -6.90 -5.29
N LYS A 117 -22.32 -6.04 -5.52
CA LYS A 117 -22.14 -4.58 -5.55
C LYS A 117 -21.52 -4.06 -4.25
N LYS A 118 -22.00 -4.56 -3.11
CA LYS A 118 -21.44 -4.24 -1.79
C LYS A 118 -19.97 -4.69 -1.68
N ASN A 119 -19.66 -5.92 -2.08
CA ASN A 119 -18.27 -6.44 -2.06
C ASN A 119 -17.34 -5.56 -2.90
N ILE A 120 -17.76 -5.16 -4.12
CA ILE A 120 -16.97 -4.29 -5.00
C ILE A 120 -16.67 -2.96 -4.30
N LEU A 121 -17.67 -2.33 -3.68
CA LEU A 121 -17.50 -1.07 -2.96
C LEU A 121 -16.55 -1.21 -1.76
N GLU A 122 -16.67 -2.30 -1.01
CA GLU A 122 -15.78 -2.59 0.12
C GLU A 122 -14.33 -2.79 -0.33
N LEU A 123 -14.11 -3.56 -1.41
CA LEU A 123 -12.78 -3.76 -1.98
C LEU A 123 -12.19 -2.46 -2.52
N GLN A 124 -12.98 -1.62 -3.20
CA GLN A 124 -12.55 -0.30 -3.65
C GLN A 124 -12.18 0.61 -2.48
N SER A 125 -12.94 0.57 -1.39
CA SER A 125 -12.61 1.29 -0.15
C SER A 125 -11.27 0.82 0.42
N GLN A 126 -11.02 -0.49 0.49
CA GLN A 126 -9.75 -1.05 0.95
C GLN A 126 -8.58 -0.60 0.08
N ILE A 127 -8.73 -0.63 -1.25
CA ILE A 127 -7.72 -0.12 -2.20
C ILE A 127 -7.40 1.34 -1.90
N ASN A 128 -8.41 2.18 -1.69
CA ASN A 128 -8.23 3.60 -1.42
C ASN A 128 -7.52 3.85 -0.09
N LEU A 129 -7.90 3.13 0.96
CA LEU A 129 -7.24 3.20 2.27
C LEU A 129 -5.77 2.78 2.17
N GLN A 130 -5.47 1.73 1.42
CA GLN A 130 -4.10 1.25 1.23
C GLN A 130 -3.25 2.26 0.45
N LYS A 131 -3.80 2.87 -0.61
CA LYS A 131 -3.14 3.97 -1.34
C LYS A 131 -2.85 5.15 -0.42
N GLN A 132 -3.81 5.56 0.41
CA GLN A 132 -3.60 6.65 1.37
C GLN A 132 -2.50 6.33 2.40
N ALA A 133 -2.49 5.11 2.93
CA ALA A 133 -1.44 4.66 3.84
C ALA A 133 -0.06 4.68 3.17
N GLN A 134 0.03 4.23 1.91
CA GLN A 134 1.25 4.28 1.11
C GLN A 134 1.74 5.72 0.91
N TYR A 135 0.85 6.66 0.55
CA TYR A 135 1.22 8.07 0.41
C TYR A 135 1.80 8.66 1.69
N ARG A 136 1.17 8.38 2.84
CA ARG A 136 1.67 8.83 4.16
C ARG A 136 3.04 8.24 4.47
N TYR A 137 3.23 6.95 4.20
CA TYR A 137 4.52 6.30 4.39
C TYR A 137 5.60 6.96 3.53
N LEU A 138 5.37 7.11 2.23
CA LEU A 138 6.34 7.71 1.32
C LEU A 138 6.66 9.17 1.69
N GLN A 139 5.68 9.92 2.18
CA GLN A 139 5.92 11.27 2.69
C GLN A 139 6.85 11.28 3.90
N ASN A 140 6.60 10.41 4.89
CA ASN A 140 7.49 10.30 6.06
C ASN A 140 8.91 9.87 5.68
N GLN A 141 9.04 8.99 4.68
CA GLN A 141 10.34 8.56 4.16
C GLN A 141 11.06 9.69 3.44
N LYS A 142 10.35 10.49 2.64
CA LYS A 142 10.90 11.70 2.01
C LYS A 142 11.46 12.67 3.04
N ASP A 143 10.71 12.95 4.10
CA ASP A 143 11.14 13.85 5.17
C ASP A 143 12.39 13.31 5.89
N THR A 144 12.46 11.99 6.07
CA THR A 144 13.63 11.33 6.66
C THR A 144 14.86 11.44 5.77
N LEU A 145 14.72 11.19 4.46
CA LEU A 145 15.81 11.32 3.50
C LEU A 145 16.29 12.78 3.39
N GLN A 146 15.40 13.76 3.50
CA GLN A 146 15.77 15.18 3.55
C GLN A 146 16.60 15.51 4.79
N LYS A 147 16.24 14.98 5.97
CA LYS A 147 17.04 15.14 7.20
C LYS A 147 18.43 14.54 7.05
N LEU A 148 18.54 13.33 6.49
CA LEU A 148 19.83 12.69 6.23
C LEU A 148 20.67 13.50 5.22
N LYS A 149 20.04 14.06 4.19
CA LYS A 149 20.72 14.95 3.24
C LYS A 149 21.29 16.19 3.92
N HIS A 150 20.52 16.86 4.78
CA HIS A 150 21.00 18.03 5.53
C HIS A 150 22.11 17.67 6.52
N LEU A 151 22.08 16.47 7.12
CA LEU A 151 23.17 16.00 7.96
C LEU A 151 24.45 15.79 7.16
N ASN A 152 24.35 15.23 5.95
CA ASN A 152 25.49 15.08 5.05
C ASN A 152 26.11 16.43 4.67
N GLU A 153 25.27 17.42 4.33
CA GLU A 153 25.71 18.78 4.02
C GLU A 153 26.47 19.40 5.19
N LYS A 154 26.01 19.22 6.43
CA LYS A 154 26.69 19.71 7.64
C LYS A 154 28.03 19.04 7.87
N LEU A 155 28.11 17.71 7.77
CA LEU A 155 29.35 16.96 7.96
C LEU A 155 30.41 17.37 6.92
N THR A 156 30.00 17.49 5.65
CA THR A 156 30.92 17.94 4.59
C THR A 156 31.37 19.39 4.73
N ALA A 157 30.57 20.26 5.36
CA ALA A 157 30.97 21.64 5.65
C ALA A 157 31.99 21.68 6.80
N GLN A 158 31.76 20.90 7.86
CA GLN A 158 32.66 20.80 9.00
C GLN A 158 34.03 20.23 8.61
N ASP A 159 34.09 19.25 7.71
CA ASP A 159 35.34 18.73 7.16
C ASP A 159 36.14 19.78 6.39
N LYS A 160 35.46 20.66 5.64
CA LYS A 160 36.10 21.74 4.88
C LYS A 160 36.67 22.82 5.80
N GLU A 161 35.92 23.21 6.84
CA GLU A 161 36.38 24.17 7.85
C GLU A 161 37.60 23.63 8.61
N SER A 162 37.54 22.36 9.03
CA SER A 162 38.65 21.68 9.73
C SER A 162 39.91 21.58 8.84
N ALA A 163 39.74 21.36 7.54
CA ALA A 163 40.85 21.35 6.58
C ALA A 163 41.46 22.75 6.38
N GLN A 164 40.64 23.80 6.33
CA GLN A 164 41.10 25.19 6.22
C GLN A 164 41.83 25.69 7.47
N GLU A 165 41.36 25.34 8.67
CA GLU A 165 42.05 25.69 9.92
C GLU A 165 43.44 25.06 10.00
N ASN A 166 43.57 23.78 9.65
CA ASN A 166 44.86 23.10 9.63
C ASN A 166 45.84 23.73 8.63
N LEU A 167 45.37 24.13 7.44
CA LEU A 167 46.18 24.86 6.46
C LEU A 167 46.60 26.25 6.96
N SER A 168 45.72 26.98 7.64
CA SER A 168 46.04 28.29 8.21
C SER A 168 47.06 28.19 9.35
N MET A 169 47.02 27.12 10.15
CA MET A 169 47.97 26.88 11.23
C MET A 169 49.35 26.48 10.70
N MET A 170 49.44 25.67 9.64
CA MET A 170 50.73 25.35 9.00
C MET A 170 51.41 26.60 8.43
N ASN A 171 50.66 27.48 7.75
CA ASN A 171 51.22 28.72 7.17
C ASN A 171 51.60 29.80 8.21
N ARG A 172 51.29 29.61 9.51
CA ARG A 172 51.69 30.54 10.59
C ARG A 172 53.00 30.11 11.29
N HIS A 173 53.59 28.99 10.88
CA HIS A 173 54.82 28.45 11.48
C HIS A 173 56.02 28.42 10.52
N ASP A 174 55.84 28.96 9.31
CA ASP A 174 56.91 29.32 8.37
C ASP A 174 57.19 30.84 8.42
#